data_AF-A0A4T4LKA2-F1
#
_entry.id   AF-A0A4T4LKA2-F1
#
_cell.length_a   1.000
_cell.length_b   1.000
_cell.length_c   1.000
_cell.angle_alpha   90.00
_cell.angle_beta   90.00
_cell.angle_gamma   90.00
#
_symmetry.space_group_name_H-M   'P 1'
#
loop_
_entity.id
_entity.type
_entity.pdbx_description
1 polymer ?
#
loop_
_entity_poly.entity_id
_entity_poly.type
_entity_poly.pdbx_seq_one_letter_code
_entity_poly.pdbx_strand_id
1 'polypeptide(L)' 'MLQLFIMSCTISGCVIKPQPAGVLFCDAATPLYISRDDLMTEETEREVLFHNMIGERLCGWGRKTP' A
#
# COMPACT_ATOMS: atom_id res chain seq x y z
N MET A 1 -17.56 30.03 24.01
CA MET A 1 -17.31 29.45 22.67
C MET A 1 -15.84 29.50 22.27
N LEU A 2 -15.13 30.63 22.48
CA LEU A 2 -13.68 30.74 22.24
C LEU A 2 -12.83 29.82 23.16
N GLN A 3 -13.22 29.62 24.43
CA GLN A 3 -12.47 28.76 25.36
C GLN A 3 -12.47 27.27 24.96
N LEU A 4 -13.52 26.78 24.31
CA LEU A 4 -13.59 25.39 23.84
C LEU A 4 -12.67 25.13 22.64
N PHE A 5 -12.41 26.16 21.83
CA PHE A 5 -11.50 26.08 20.68
C PHE A 5 -10.02 26.07 21.10
N ILE A 6 -9.65 26.78 22.17
CA ILE A 6 -8.25 26.77 22.65
C ILE A 6 -7.87 25.43 23.28
N MET A 7 -8.84 24.75 23.92
CA MET A 7 -8.62 23.44 24.53
C MET A 7 -8.48 22.30 23.52
N SER A 8 -8.91 22.43 22.26
CA SER A 8 -8.72 21.36 21.26
C SER A 8 -7.29 21.31 20.72
N CYS A 9 -6.60 22.45 20.67
CA CYS A 9 -5.21 22.54 20.20
C CYS A 9 -4.20 21.98 21.21
N THR A 10 -4.56 21.85 22.49
CA THR A 10 -3.67 21.30 23.53
C THR A 10 -3.75 19.78 23.63
N ILE A 11 -4.73 19.14 23.00
CA ILE A 11 -4.89 17.68 22.93
C ILE A 11 -4.31 17.08 21.65
N SER A 12 -4.02 17.90 20.63
CA SER A 12 -3.29 17.46 19.44
C SER A 12 -1.81 17.32 19.77
N GLY A 13 -1.42 16.16 20.31
CA GLY A 13 -0.02 15.78 20.44
C GLY A 13 0.63 15.70 19.06
N CYS A 14 1.70 16.47 18.84
CA CYS A 14 2.53 16.27 17.66
C CYS A 14 3.14 14.86 17.73
N VAL A 15 3.01 14.09 16.64
CA VAL A 15 3.75 12.83 16.48
C VAL A 15 5.24 13.19 16.38
N ILE A 16 5.95 13.13 17.51
CA ILE A 16 7.38 13.53 17.63
C ILE A 16 8.31 12.40 17.18
N LYS A 17 7.82 11.16 17.17
CA LYS A 17 8.55 10.03 16.62
C LYS A 17 8.00 9.73 15.23
N PRO A 18 8.80 9.82 14.16
CA PRO A 18 8.40 9.18 12.92
C PRO A 18 8.06 7.73 13.25
N GLN A 19 6.96 7.23 12.69
CA GLN A 19 6.69 5.80 12.73
C GLN A 19 7.99 5.11 12.28
N PRO A 20 8.47 4.07 12.98
CA PRO A 20 9.57 3.27 12.46
C PRO A 20 9.22 2.98 11.02
N ALA A 21 10.16 3.15 10.08
CA ALA A 21 9.93 2.80 8.69
C ALA A 21 9.51 1.32 8.69
N GLY A 22 8.20 1.10 8.68
CA GLY A 22 7.62 -0.23 8.66
C GLY A 22 7.95 -0.85 7.33
N VAL A 23 7.63 -2.13 7.19
CA VAL A 23 7.71 -2.79 5.89
C VAL A 23 6.80 -2.00 4.93
N LEU A 24 7.39 -1.37 3.91
CA LEU A 24 6.60 -0.65 2.93
C LEU A 24 5.87 -1.65 2.05
N PHE A 25 4.81 -1.22 1.37
CA PHE A 25 4.01 -2.11 0.52
C PHE A 25 4.87 -2.90 -0.47
N CYS A 26 5.81 -2.22 -1.16
CA CYS A 26 6.68 -2.86 -2.14
C CYS A 26 7.73 -3.81 -1.52
N ASP A 27 8.00 -3.70 -0.21
CA ASP A 27 8.90 -4.60 0.51
C ASP A 27 8.16 -5.89 0.96
N ALA A 28 6.84 -5.79 1.17
CA ALA A 28 6.00 -6.89 1.65
C ALA A 28 5.29 -7.65 0.52
N ALA A 29 5.06 -7.01 -0.62
CA ALA A 29 4.33 -7.57 -1.74
C ALA A 29 5.24 -7.85 -2.94
N THR A 30 4.85 -8.84 -3.74
CA THR A 30 5.53 -9.22 -4.99
C THR A 30 4.51 -9.50 -6.10
N PRO A 31 4.94 -9.59 -7.37
CA PRO A 31 4.06 -9.97 -8.46
C PRO A 31 3.45 -11.35 -8.25
N LEU A 32 2.16 -11.47 -8.57
CA LEU A 32 1.47 -12.75 -8.58
C LEU A 32 1.67 -13.43 -9.94
N TYR A 33 2.28 -14.62 -9.93
CA TYR A 33 2.46 -15.46 -11.10
C TYR A 33 1.43 -16.59 -11.06
N ILE A 34 0.67 -16.71 -12.14
CA ILE A 34 -0.48 -17.63 -12.23
C ILE A 34 -0.10 -18.85 -13.07
N SER A 35 -0.41 -20.04 -12.55
CA SER A 35 -0.28 -21.31 -13.25
C SER A 35 -1.45 -21.55 -14.19
N ARG A 36 -1.26 -22.43 -15.18
CA ARG A 36 -2.37 -22.90 -16.04
C ARG A 36 -3.39 -23.75 -15.29
N ASP A 37 -2.99 -24.31 -14.16
CA ASP A 37 -3.83 -25.19 -13.33
C ASP A 37 -4.61 -24.40 -12.26
N ASP A 38 -4.38 -23.09 -12.13
CA ASP A 38 -5.09 -22.26 -11.16
C ASP A 38 -6.53 -22.02 -11.63
N LEU A 39 -7.50 -22.35 -10.78
CA LEU A 39 -8.91 -22.08 -11.02
C LEU A 39 -9.29 -20.77 -10.33
N MET A 40 -9.69 -19.78 -11.11
CA MET A 40 -10.05 -18.45 -10.63
C MET A 40 -11.42 -18.03 -11.16
N THR A 41 -12.07 -17.13 -10.42
CA THR A 41 -13.22 -16.39 -10.95
C THR A 41 -12.74 -15.18 -11.73
N GLU A 42 -13.59 -14.63 -12.59
CA GLU A 42 -13.29 -13.40 -13.36
C GLU A 42 -12.89 -12.23 -12.43
N GLU A 43 -13.55 -12.11 -11.27
CA GLU A 43 -13.22 -11.07 -10.30
C GLU A 43 -11.82 -11.24 -9.72
N THR A 44 -11.42 -12.50 -9.44
CA THR A 44 -10.08 -12.80 -8.93
C THR A 44 -9.02 -12.48 -9.98
N GLU A 45 -9.25 -12.86 -11.24
CA GLU A 45 -8.36 -12.51 -12.36
C GLU A 45 -8.19 -11.00 -12.49
N ARG A 46 -9.29 -10.23 -12.38
CA ARG A 46 -9.26 -8.77 -12.46
C ARG A 46 -8.44 -8.16 -11.31
N GLU A 47 -8.59 -8.66 -10.10
CA GLU A 47 -7.82 -8.18 -8.94
C GLU A 47 -6.33 -8.51 -9.05
N VAL A 48 -5.99 -9.73 -9.50
CA VAL A 48 -4.60 -10.13 -9.78
C VAL A 48 -3.96 -9.20 -10.81
N LEU A 49 -4.68 -8.93 -11.91
CA LEU A 49 -4.20 -8.02 -12.96
C LEU A 49 -3.99 -6.61 -12.40
N PHE A 50 -4.95 -6.10 -11.63
CA PHE A 50 -4.86 -4.79 -11.01
C PHE A 50 -3.67 -4.68 -10.05
N HIS A 51 -3.48 -5.66 -9.16
CA HIS A 51 -2.34 -5.74 -8.24
C HIS A 51 -1.00 -5.68 -8.99
N ASN A 52 -0.84 -6.50 -10.03
CA ASN A 52 0.40 -6.54 -10.81
C ASN A 52 0.66 -5.24 -11.59
N MET A 53 -0.36 -4.64 -12.20
CA MET A 53 -0.21 -3.35 -12.91
C MET A 53 0.17 -2.20 -11.96
N ILE A 54 -0.47 -2.13 -10.79
CA ILE A 54 -0.12 -1.12 -9.77
C ILE A 54 1.30 -1.35 -9.26
N GLY A 55 1.71 -2.59 -9.04
CA GLY A 55 3.06 -2.92 -8.63
C GLY A 55 4.13 -2.66 -9.69
N GLU A 56 3.85 -2.86 -10.98
CA GLU A 56 4.74 -2.42 -12.07
C GLU A 56 4.94 -0.90 -12.05
N ARG A 57 3.85 -0.15 -11.89
CA ARG A 57 3.85 1.32 -11.86
C ARG A 57 4.57 1.87 -10.64
N LEU A 58 4.24 1.38 -9.44
CA LEU A 58 4.67 1.95 -8.16
C LEU A 58 5.94 1.28 -7.60
N CYS A 59 6.05 -0.04 -7.76
CA CYS A 59 7.15 -0.84 -7.21
C CYS A 59 8.19 -1.27 -8.25
N GLY A 60 7.95 -1.01 -9.54
CA GLY A 60 8.89 -1.35 -10.61
C GLY A 60 8.97 -2.85 -10.93
N TRP A 61 7.98 -3.63 -10.48
CA TRP A 61 7.91 -5.06 -10.77
C TRP A 61 7.96 -5.36 -12.27
N GLY A 62 8.63 -6.45 -12.66
CA GLY A 62 8.69 -6.92 -14.05
C GLY A 62 9.62 -6.12 -14.97
N ARG A 63 10.17 -4.98 -14.53
CA ARG A 63 11.23 -4.29 -15.29
C ARG A 63 12.51 -5.12 -15.20
N LYS A 64 13.04 -5.54 -16.35
CA LYS A 64 14.45 -5.94 -16.41
C LYS A 64 15.27 -4.68 -16.13
N THR A 65 16.03 -4.65 -15.03
CA THR A 65 17.10 -3.66 -14.90
C THR A 65 17.99 -3.73 -16.14
N PRO A 66 18.45 -2.59 -16.69
CA PRO A 66 19.50 -2.61 -17.71
C PRO A 66 20.75 -3.33 -17.19
#